data_AF-A0A9E2NTT5-F1
#
_entry.id   AF-A0A9E2NTT5-F1
#
_cell.length_a   1.000
_cell.length_b   1.000
_cell.length_c   1.000
_cell.angle_alpha   90.00
_cell.angle_beta   90.00
_cell.angle_gamma   90.00
#
_symmetry.space_group_name_H-M   'P 1'
#
loop_
_entity.id
_entity.type
_entity.pdbx_description
1 polymer ?
#
loop_
_entity_poly.entity_id
_entity_poly.type
_entity_poly.pdbx_seq_one_letter_code
_entity_poly.pdbx_strand_id
1 'polypeptide(L)' 'MSEKERQALVQARKNLDKDMYFPRILTTLEIELRPIALKSELTPKMEKVYSMLIEERFRSDLNWAGFMFM' A
#
# COMPACT_ATOMS: atom_id res chain seq x y z
N MET A 1 4.99 -5.11 -16.38
CA MET A 1 4.21 -5.33 -15.15
C MET A 1 4.26 -6.80 -14.84
N SER A 2 4.73 -7.15 -13.65
CA SER A 2 4.91 -8.54 -13.19
C SER A 2 3.57 -9.17 -12.83
N GLU A 3 3.46 -10.49 -12.95
CA GLU A 3 2.25 -11.23 -12.57
C GLU A 3 1.89 -11.03 -11.09
N LYS A 4 2.90 -10.90 -10.22
CA LYS A 4 2.70 -10.64 -8.78
C LYS A 4 2.10 -9.24 -8.52
N GLU A 5 2.59 -8.22 -9.23
CA GLU A 5 2.01 -6.86 -9.15
C GLU A 5 0.57 -6.85 -9.65
N ARG A 6 0.29 -7.60 -10.72
CA ARG A 6 -1.05 -7.74 -11.28
C ARG A 6 -2.01 -8.36 -10.28
N GLN A 7 -1.60 -9.43 -9.61
CA GLN A 7 -2.41 -10.11 -8.61
C GLN A 7 -2.73 -9.17 -7.44
N ALA A 8 -1.74 -8.42 -6.93
CA ALA A 8 -1.95 -7.44 -5.86
C ALA A 8 -2.96 -6.36 -6.25
N LEU A 9 -2.86 -5.80 -7.46
CA LEU A 9 -3.79 -4.78 -7.95
C LEU A 9 -5.20 -5.33 -8.19
N VAL A 10 -5.32 -6.55 -8.74
CA VAL A 10 -6.62 -7.21 -8.94
C VAL A 10 -7.29 -7.45 -7.59
N GLN A 11 -6.53 -7.85 -6.58
CA GLN A 11 -7.07 -8.06 -5.23
C GLN A 11 -7.50 -6.74 -4.59
N ALA A 12 -6.70 -5.68 -4.70
CA ALA A 12 -7.08 -4.35 -4.24
C ALA A 12 -8.36 -3.85 -4.91
N ARG A 13 -8.49 -4.05 -6.23
CA ARG A 13 -9.72 -3.71 -6.97
C ARG A 13 -10.94 -4.48 -6.47
N LYS A 14 -10.83 -5.81 -6.30
CA LYS A 14 -11.92 -6.62 -5.73
C LYS A 14 -12.33 -6.15 -4.33
N ASN A 15 -11.38 -5.64 -3.54
CA ASN A 15 -11.65 -5.13 -2.21
C ASN A 15 -12.36 -3.76 -2.26
N LEU A 16 -12.01 -2.91 -3.23
CA LEU A 16 -12.72 -1.65 -3.49
C LEU A 16 -14.15 -1.91 -3.94
N ASP A 17 -14.35 -2.87 -4.85
CA ASP A 17 -15.68 -3.26 -5.35
C ASP A 17 -16.59 -3.85 -4.25
N LYS A 18 -16.01 -4.25 -3.11
CA LYS A 18 -16.71 -4.78 -1.94
C LYS A 18 -16.95 -3.73 -0.84
N ASP A 19 -16.72 -2.45 -1.13
CA ASP A 19 -16.79 -1.34 -0.16
C ASP A 19 -16.00 -1.61 1.13
N MET A 20 -14.89 -2.34 1.03
CA MET A 20 -14.04 -2.55 2.20
C MET A 20 -13.40 -1.25 2.66
N TYR A 21 -13.19 -1.13 3.98
CA TYR A 21 -12.57 0.03 4.60
C TYR A 21 -11.25 0.40 3.89
N PHE A 22 -11.20 1.61 3.33
CA PHE A 22 -10.13 2.04 2.42
C PHE A 22 -8.72 1.89 3.03
N PRO A 23 -8.47 2.30 4.29
CA PRO A 23 -7.16 2.06 4.93
C PRO A 23 -6.77 0.58 4.99
N ARG A 24 -7.72 -0.33 5.21
CA ARG A 24 -7.46 -1.78 5.20
C ARG A 24 -7.03 -2.27 3.82
N ILE A 25 -7.59 -1.69 2.76
CA ILE A 25 -7.20 -2.00 1.38
C ILE A 25 -5.76 -1.54 1.12
N LEU A 26 -5.41 -0.32 1.56
CA LEU A 26 -4.05 0.21 1.44
C LEU A 26 -3.03 -0.64 2.21
N THR A 27 -3.33 -1.00 3.47
CA THR A 27 -2.46 -1.88 4.26
C THR A 27 -2.27 -3.24 3.60
N THR A 28 -3.34 -3.83 3.07
CA THR A 28 -3.27 -5.11 2.37
C THR A 28 -2.40 -5.00 1.12
N LEU A 29 -2.61 -3.95 0.32
CA LEU A 29 -1.82 -3.69 -0.87
C LEU A 29 -0.33 -3.46 -0.55
N GLU A 30 -0.02 -2.72 0.53
CA GLU A 30 1.34 -2.54 1.03
C GLU A 30 1.99 -3.89 1.39
N ILE A 31 1.29 -4.74 2.14
CA ILE A 31 1.79 -6.06 2.56
C ILE A 31 2.11 -6.94 1.35
N GLU A 32 1.25 -6.96 0.34
CA GLU A 32 1.45 -7.75 -0.89
C GLU A 32 2.61 -7.22 -1.75
N LEU A 33 2.80 -5.90 -1.81
CA LEU A 33 3.88 -5.28 -2.60
C LEU A 33 5.23 -5.28 -1.89
N ARG A 34 5.25 -5.26 -0.56
CA ARG A 34 6.48 -5.23 0.26
C ARG A 34 7.52 -6.29 -0.12
N PRO A 35 7.21 -7.59 -0.26
CA PRO A 35 8.23 -8.59 -0.61
C PRO A 35 8.81 -8.38 -2.01
N ILE A 36 8.05 -7.77 -2.93
CA ILE A 36 8.51 -7.43 -4.28
C ILE A 36 9.41 -6.18 -4.22
N ALA A 37 9.02 -5.20 -3.41
CA ALA A 37 9.79 -3.99 -3.15
C ALA A 37 11.15 -4.30 -2.51
N LEU A 38 11.18 -5.19 -1.51
CA LEU A 38 12.42 -5.62 -0.84
C LEU A 38 13.40 -6.33 -1.77
N LYS A 39 12.91 -6.94 -2.85
CA LYS A 39 13.73 -7.57 -3.88
C LYS A 39 14.10 -6.61 -5.02
N SER A 40 13.68 -5.35 -4.95
CA SER A 40 13.81 -4.37 -6.03
C SER A 40 13.22 -4.87 -7.36
N GLU A 41 12.18 -5.71 -7.29
CA GLU A 41 11.51 -6.32 -8.44
C GLU A 41 10.27 -5.53 -8.90
N LEU A 42 9.99 -4.39 -8.27
CA LEU A 42 8.88 -3.52 -8.66
C LEU A 42 9.21 -2.80 -9.97
N THR A 43 8.20 -2.69 -10.82
CA THR A 43 8.27 -1.82 -11.99
C THR A 43 8.29 -0.34 -11.56
N PRO A 44 8.89 0.57 -12.35
CA PRO A 44 9.02 1.99 -11.96
C PRO A 44 7.67 2.66 -11.61
N LYS A 45 6.59 2.24 -12.28
CA LYS A 45 5.25 2.73 -11.99
C LYS A 45 4.75 2.25 -10.62
N MET A 46 4.99 0.99 -10.29
CA MET A 46 4.57 0.40 -9.02
C MET A 46 5.44 0.83 -7.85
N GLU A 47 6.72 1.11 -8.10
CA GLU A 47 7.61 1.73 -7.12
C GLU A 47 7.05 3.09 -6.67
N LYS A 48 6.65 3.95 -7.62
CA LYS A 48 6.03 5.24 -7.30
C LYS A 48 4.75 5.08 -6.47
N VAL A 49 3.90 4.10 -6.81
CA VAL A 49 2.68 3.80 -6.04
C VAL A 49 3.01 3.32 -4.64
N TYR A 50 3.98 2.42 -4.50
CA TYR A 50 4.42 1.90 -3.22
C TYR A 50 5.02 3.00 -2.33
N SER A 51 5.82 3.90 -2.90
CA SER A 51 6.34 5.08 -2.18
C SER A 51 5.22 5.98 -1.67
N MET A 52 4.19 6.26 -2.47
CA MET A 52 3.03 7.03 -2.02
C MET A 52 2.28 6.36 -0.86
N LEU A 53 2.11 5.03 -0.91
CA LEU A 53 1.48 4.27 0.17
C LEU A 53 2.26 4.40 1.49
N ILE A 54 3.59 4.29 1.40
CA ILE A 54 4.47 4.44 2.55
C ILE A 54 4.41 5.86 3.11
N GLU A 55 4.52 6.88 2.26
CA GLU A 55 4.47 8.29 2.69
C GLU A 55 3.15 8.62 3.39
N GLU A 56 2.02 8.16 2.84
CA GLU A 56 0.70 8.38 3.44
C GLU A 56 0.58 7.71 4.80
N ARG A 57 1.12 6.49 4.94
CA ARG A 57 1.18 5.78 6.21
C ARG A 57 2.05 6.51 7.23
N PHE A 58 3.24 6.97 6.84
CA PHE A 58 4.11 7.75 7.73
C PHE A 58 3.45 9.06 8.17
N ARG A 59 2.79 9.80 7.27
CA ARG A 59 2.04 11.01 7.63
C ARG A 59 0.90 10.70 8.60
N SER A 60 0.16 9.63 8.35
CA SER A 60 -0.92 9.18 9.23
C SER A 60 -0.39 8.81 10.61
N ASP A 61 0.66 7.99 10.68
CA ASP A 61 1.28 7.55 11.94
C ASP A 61 1.84 8.74 12.74
N LEU A 62 2.43 9.75 12.08
CA LEU A 62 2.87 11.00 12.72
C LEU A 62 1.70 11.81 13.27
N ASN A 63 0.58 11.89 12.55
CA ASN A 63 -0.62 12.57 13.03
C ASN A 63 -1.16 11.89 14.30
N TRP A 64 -1.19 10.56 14.35
CA TRP A 64 -1.61 9.81 15.55
C TRP A 64 -0.60 9.90 16.71
N ALA A 65 0.70 9.89 16.41
CA ALA A 65 1.74 10.07 17.42
C ALA A 65 1.67 11.45 18.08
N GLY A 66 1.37 12.51 17.31
CA GLY A 66 1.17 13.86 17.84
C GLY A 66 -0.02 13.99 18.78
N PHE A 67 -1.10 13.22 18.55
CA PHE A 67 -2.28 13.20 19.42
C PHE A 67 -2.07 12.47 20.76
N MET A 68 -1.10 11.56 20.88
CA MET A 68 -0.84 10.83 22.14
C MET A 68 0.14 11.54 23.10
N PHE A 69 0.81 12.60 22.64
CA PHE A 69 1.75 13.38 23.45
C PHE A 69 1.24 14.79 23.82
N MET A 70 -0.07 15.06 23.63
CA MET A 70 -0.76 16.27 24.11
C MET A 70 -1.73 15.96 25.24
#